data_AF-A0A553DM05-F1
#
_entry.id   AF-A0A553DM05-F1
#
_cell.length_a   1.000
_cell.length_b   1.000
_cell.length_c   1.000
_cell.angle_alpha   90.00
_cell.angle_beta   90.00
_cell.angle_gamma   90.00
#
_symmetry.space_group_name_H-M   'P 1'
#
loop_
_entity.id
_entity.type
_entity.pdbx_description
1 polymer ?
#
loop_
_entity_poly.entity_id
_entity_poly.type
_entity_poly.pdbx_seq_one_letter_code
_entity_poly.pdbx_strand_id
1 'polypeptide(L)'
;MKKGLLILALLFSLKSISQQKNDIKLSEIKLCELTLDNLKQNDVELKQINLEEMDLCSDGFVQDGRFENRIGYTSKLYPGVIFQKYRKDLNSIGKIHLTKDFKGYLPDGKYVDLKNIKAGELIAKYDSLDIWTSRGCTDYLGINRNKEIYLYVKLN
;
A
#
# COMPACT_ATOMS: atom_id res chain seq x y z
N MET A 1 -23.48 15.34 -59.42
CA MET A 1 -22.40 14.61 -58.71
C MET A 1 -21.45 15.69 -58.15
N LYS A 2 -20.98 15.69 -56.91
CA LYS A 2 -20.78 14.59 -55.94
C LYS A 2 -21.44 14.91 -54.58
N LYS A 3 -22.09 13.92 -53.96
CA LYS A 3 -22.32 13.93 -52.50
C LYS A 3 -21.02 13.49 -51.82
N GLY A 4 -20.67 14.07 -50.68
CA GLY A 4 -19.37 13.82 -50.04
C GLY A 4 -19.26 14.34 -48.60
N LEU A 5 -20.34 14.25 -47.81
CA LEU A 5 -20.21 14.38 -46.36
C LEU A 5 -19.50 13.12 -45.84
N LEU A 6 -18.23 13.25 -45.45
CA LEU A 6 -17.49 12.21 -44.73
C LEU A 6 -17.28 12.65 -43.28
N ILE A 7 -18.34 12.45 -42.49
CA ILE A 7 -18.23 12.42 -41.03
C ILE A 7 -17.50 11.12 -40.69
N LEU A 8 -16.22 11.19 -40.30
CA LEU A 8 -15.46 10.02 -39.88
C LEU A 8 -15.09 10.08 -38.40
N ALA A 9 -15.95 9.43 -37.60
CA ALA A 9 -15.68 8.83 -36.31
C ALA A 9 -14.95 9.67 -35.23
N LEU A 10 -15.74 10.30 -34.35
CA LEU A 10 -15.36 10.32 -32.93
C LEU A 10 -15.29 8.86 -32.42
N LEU A 11 -14.10 8.28 -32.45
CA LEU A 11 -13.77 7.05 -31.71
C LEU A 11 -12.46 7.23 -30.94
N PHE A 12 -12.34 8.36 -30.22
CA PHE A 12 -11.67 8.29 -28.92
C PHE A 12 -12.51 7.39 -28.04
N SER A 13 -12.22 6.09 -28.12
CA SER A 13 -12.60 5.12 -27.12
C SER A 13 -11.93 5.54 -25.82
N LEU A 14 -12.63 6.39 -25.07
CA LEU A 14 -12.44 6.49 -23.64
C LEU A 14 -12.59 5.07 -23.12
N LYS A 15 -11.45 4.40 -22.92
CA LYS A 15 -11.31 3.32 -21.98
C LYS A 15 -11.50 3.93 -20.59
N SER A 16 -12.74 4.34 -20.31
CA SER A 16 -13.34 4.27 -19.00
C SER A 16 -13.32 2.79 -18.63
N ILE A 17 -12.13 2.32 -18.25
CA ILE A 17 -11.98 1.20 -17.36
C ILE A 17 -12.70 1.69 -16.10
N SER A 18 -14.01 1.45 -16.07
CA SER A 18 -14.76 1.31 -14.84
C SER A 18 -14.06 0.17 -14.12
N GLN A 19 -13.03 0.54 -13.37
CA GLN A 19 -12.18 -0.38 -12.66
C GLN A 19 -13.07 -0.88 -11.54
N GLN A 20 -13.82 -1.95 -11.84
CA GLN A 20 -14.60 -2.70 -10.88
C GLN A 20 -13.62 -2.96 -9.74
N LYS A 21 -13.87 -2.27 -8.62
CA LYS A 21 -12.86 -2.04 -7.59
C LYS A 21 -12.76 -3.32 -6.76
N ASN A 22 -12.17 -4.34 -7.38
CA ASN A 22 -11.83 -5.60 -6.75
C ASN A 22 -11.09 -5.26 -5.47
N ASP A 23 -11.65 -5.70 -4.34
CA ASP A 23 -11.07 -5.47 -3.03
C ASP A 23 -9.59 -5.88 -3.04
N ILE A 24 -8.71 -5.01 -2.54
CA ILE A 24 -7.27 -5.25 -2.53
C ILE A 24 -7.00 -6.52 -1.72
N LYS A 25 -6.31 -7.49 -2.29
CA LYS A 25 -5.84 -8.69 -1.58
C LYS A 25 -4.35 -8.58 -1.32
N LEU A 26 -3.99 -8.45 -0.05
CA LEU A 26 -2.59 -8.23 0.32
C LEU A 26 -1.71 -9.46 0.06
N SER A 27 -2.28 -10.67 -0.01
CA SER A 27 -1.59 -11.91 -0.41
C SER A 27 -1.10 -11.94 -1.86
N GLU A 28 -1.63 -11.06 -2.73
CA GLU A 28 -1.19 -10.89 -4.12
C GLU A 28 0.05 -9.97 -4.22
N ILE A 29 0.36 -9.18 -3.18
CA ILE A 29 1.54 -8.32 -3.09
C ILE A 29 2.74 -9.15 -2.62
N LYS A 30 3.69 -9.45 -3.52
CA LYS A 30 4.92 -10.18 -3.18
C LYS A 30 6.00 -9.23 -2.69
N LEU A 31 6.13 -9.04 -1.37
CA LEU A 31 7.21 -8.23 -0.80
C LEU A 31 8.58 -8.81 -1.16
N CYS A 32 9.55 -7.90 -1.31
CA CYS A 32 10.93 -8.12 -1.72
C CYS A 32 11.14 -8.70 -3.14
N GLU A 33 10.08 -9.17 -3.81
CA GLU A 33 10.03 -9.41 -5.27
C GLU A 33 9.47 -8.19 -6.02
N LEU A 34 8.38 -7.59 -5.53
CA LEU A 34 7.78 -6.38 -6.07
C LEU A 34 8.78 -5.22 -6.01
N THR A 35 8.99 -4.52 -7.12
CA THR A 35 9.83 -3.32 -7.17
C THR A 35 9.03 -2.03 -7.34
N LEU A 36 9.64 -0.92 -6.96
CA LEU A 36 9.15 0.43 -7.23
C LEU A 36 8.89 0.66 -8.73
N ASP A 37 9.66 0.03 -9.62
CA ASP A 37 9.49 0.19 -11.06
C ASP A 37 8.31 -0.63 -11.59
N ASN A 38 8.00 -1.79 -11.00
CA ASN A 38 6.73 -2.48 -11.26
C ASN A 38 5.53 -1.64 -10.81
N LEU A 39 5.64 -0.94 -9.67
CA LEU A 39 4.57 -0.01 -9.24
C LEU A 39 4.38 1.13 -10.23
N LYS A 40 5.46 1.79 -10.69
CA LYS A 40 5.40 2.86 -11.71
C LYS A 40 4.87 2.39 -13.07
N GLN A 41 5.17 1.16 -13.47
CA GLN A 41 4.67 0.56 -14.72
C GLN A 41 3.14 0.38 -14.70
N ASN A 42 2.58 0.06 -13.54
CA ASN A 42 1.13 -0.11 -13.37
C ASN A 42 0.43 1.23 -13.06
N ASP A 43 1.07 2.12 -12.31
CA ASP A 43 0.55 3.45 -11.96
C ASP A 43 1.61 4.54 -12.22
N VAL A 44 1.47 5.22 -13.35
CA VAL A 44 2.35 6.34 -13.73
C VAL A 44 2.19 7.57 -12.82
N GLU A 45 1.13 7.63 -12.01
CA GLU A 45 0.90 8.69 -11.02
C GLU A 45 1.37 8.32 -9.60
N LEU A 46 2.17 7.24 -9.45
CA LEU A 46 2.73 6.81 -8.16
C LEU A 46 3.41 7.99 -7.42
N LYS A 47 2.90 8.37 -6.25
CA LYS A 47 3.37 9.54 -5.49
C LYS A 47 4.28 9.11 -4.36
N GLN A 48 5.48 9.71 -4.31
CA GLN A 48 6.32 9.67 -3.11
C GLN A 48 5.72 10.57 -2.02
N ILE A 49 5.72 10.10 -0.78
CA ILE A 49 5.24 10.82 0.40
C ILE A 49 6.24 10.70 1.56
N ASN A 50 6.13 11.61 2.54
CA ASN A 50 6.78 11.46 3.83
C ASN A 50 6.00 10.44 4.69
N LEU A 51 6.71 9.61 5.45
CA LEU A 51 6.12 8.49 6.21
C LEU A 51 6.71 8.42 7.62
N GLU A 52 5.94 8.78 8.64
CA GLU A 52 6.37 8.66 10.04
C GLU A 52 6.15 7.22 10.54
N GLU A 53 7.20 6.59 11.08
CA GLU A 53 7.13 5.24 11.67
C GLU A 53 7.00 5.33 13.20
N MET A 54 6.44 4.28 13.80
CA MET A 54 5.84 4.34 15.15
C MET A 54 6.78 4.72 16.31
N ASP A 55 8.10 4.65 16.09
CA ASP A 55 9.15 4.98 17.06
C ASP A 55 10.21 5.96 16.51
N LEU A 56 9.98 6.56 15.33
CA LEU A 56 10.90 7.50 14.71
C LEU A 56 10.34 8.92 14.77
N CYS A 57 10.72 9.69 15.80
CA CYS A 57 10.35 11.09 15.92
C CYS A 57 10.70 11.86 14.63
N SER A 58 9.76 12.61 14.07
CA SER A 58 9.93 13.40 12.82
C SER A 58 11.10 14.39 12.84
N ASP A 59 11.60 14.80 14.00
CA ASP A 59 12.79 15.65 14.20
C ASP A 59 14.08 14.88 14.58
N GLY A 60 13.96 13.61 14.98
CA GLY A 60 15.09 12.79 15.43
C GLY A 60 16.04 12.35 14.31
N PHE A 61 17.33 12.22 14.62
CA PHE A 61 18.32 11.73 13.66
C PHE A 61 18.22 10.20 13.48
N VAL A 62 17.66 9.75 12.36
CA VAL A 62 17.45 8.33 12.08
C VAL A 62 18.45 7.82 11.05
N GLN A 63 19.43 7.04 11.50
CA GLN A 63 20.34 6.26 10.65
C GLN A 63 20.03 4.77 10.70
N ASP A 64 18.77 4.38 10.45
CA ASP A 64 18.47 2.96 10.23
C ASP A 64 18.73 2.58 8.77
N GLY A 65 19.98 2.19 8.45
CA GLY A 65 20.35 1.75 7.10
C GLY A 65 19.65 0.48 6.60
N ARG A 66 18.82 -0.17 7.43
CA ARG A 66 18.15 -1.44 7.11
C ARG A 66 16.87 -1.26 6.31
N PHE A 67 16.33 -0.04 6.19
CA PHE A 67 15.21 0.29 5.28
C PHE A 67 15.19 1.76 4.86
N GLU A 68 14.35 2.10 3.87
CA GLU A 68 14.20 3.48 3.43
C GLU A 68 13.32 4.28 4.39
N ASN A 69 13.91 4.73 5.51
CA ASN A 69 13.23 5.57 6.50
C ASN A 69 12.54 6.77 5.85
N ARG A 70 11.38 7.16 6.41
CA ARG A 70 10.68 8.42 6.14
C ARG A 70 10.11 8.59 4.73
N ILE A 71 10.32 7.64 3.83
CA ILE A 71 9.81 7.70 2.46
C ILE A 71 8.81 6.56 2.25
N GLY A 72 7.64 6.91 1.73
CA GLY A 72 6.63 5.96 1.26
C GLY A 72 6.19 6.29 -0.16
N TYR A 73 5.50 5.34 -0.79
CA TYR A 73 4.96 5.47 -2.14
C TYR A 73 3.48 5.08 -2.14
N THR A 74 2.62 5.94 -2.66
CA THR A 74 1.16 5.72 -2.74
C THR A 74 0.71 5.61 -4.19
N SER A 75 -0.18 4.66 -4.45
CA SER A 75 -0.76 4.40 -5.76
C SER A 75 -2.27 4.56 -5.73
N LYS A 76 -2.86 5.10 -6.81
CA LYS A 76 -4.31 5.13 -7.03
C LYS A 76 -4.91 3.73 -7.18
N LEU A 77 -4.11 2.75 -7.60
CA LEU A 77 -4.51 1.34 -7.74
C LEU A 77 -4.65 0.63 -6.40
N TYR A 78 -3.93 1.10 -5.37
CA TYR A 78 -3.94 0.53 -4.03
C TYR A 78 -4.34 1.58 -2.97
N PRO A 79 -5.59 2.10 -2.98
CA PRO A 79 -6.04 3.07 -2.00
C PRO A 79 -5.83 2.60 -0.55
N GLY A 80 -5.21 3.46 0.25
CA GLY A 80 -4.88 3.16 1.63
C GLY A 80 -3.66 2.24 1.83
N VAL A 81 -2.91 1.91 0.78
CA VAL A 81 -1.61 1.21 0.88
C VAL A 81 -0.47 2.18 0.59
N ILE A 82 0.49 2.25 1.49
CA ILE A 82 1.77 2.96 1.31
C ILE A 82 2.86 1.91 1.20
N PHE A 83 3.53 1.82 0.06
CA PHE A 83 4.66 0.94 -0.17
C PHE A 83 5.96 1.61 0.30
N GLN A 84 6.89 0.83 0.89
CA GLN A 84 8.20 1.34 1.30
C GLN A 84 9.31 0.38 0.86
N LYS A 85 10.41 0.94 0.34
CA LYS A 85 11.56 0.17 -0.14
C LYS A 85 12.29 -0.54 1.00
N TYR A 86 12.74 -1.77 0.72
CA TYR A 86 13.46 -2.58 1.69
C TYR A 86 14.79 -1.94 2.11
N ARG A 87 15.46 -1.17 1.24
CA ARG A 87 16.59 -0.29 1.56
C ARG A 87 16.59 0.89 0.60
N LYS A 88 17.24 2.01 0.96
CA LYS A 88 17.34 3.19 0.09
C LYS A 88 17.99 2.88 -1.27
N ASP A 89 18.96 1.97 -1.31
CA ASP A 89 19.72 1.57 -2.49
C ASP A 89 19.11 0.38 -3.27
N LEU A 90 17.99 -0.19 -2.79
CA LEU A 90 17.30 -1.31 -3.44
C LEU A 90 15.89 -0.89 -3.88
N ASN A 91 15.52 -1.13 -5.14
CA ASN A 91 14.18 -0.81 -5.64
C ASN A 91 13.10 -1.80 -5.17
N SER A 92 13.45 -2.89 -4.48
CA SER A 92 12.48 -3.85 -3.93
C SER A 92 11.66 -3.24 -2.79
N ILE A 93 10.36 -3.49 -2.77
CA ILE A 93 9.44 -3.07 -1.72
C ILE A 93 9.53 -4.05 -0.56
N GLY A 94 9.96 -3.61 0.61
CA GLY A 94 10.16 -4.48 1.78
C GLY A 94 9.04 -4.42 2.82
N LYS A 95 8.19 -3.39 2.75
CA LYS A 95 7.14 -3.11 3.72
C LYS A 95 5.93 -2.48 3.01
N ILE A 96 4.74 -2.68 3.56
CA ILE A 96 3.55 -1.87 3.29
C ILE A 96 2.96 -1.33 4.58
N HIS A 97 2.43 -0.12 4.56
CA HIS A 97 1.73 0.51 5.68
C HIS A 97 0.30 0.75 5.22
N LEU A 98 -0.69 0.40 6.04
CA LEU A 98 -2.09 0.66 5.72
C LEU A 98 -2.58 1.93 6.41
N THR A 99 -3.39 2.72 5.71
CA THR A 99 -4.02 3.93 6.25
C THR A 99 -5.49 3.67 6.57
N LYS A 100 -6.16 4.65 7.18
CA LYS A 100 -7.60 4.63 7.40
C LYS A 100 -8.44 4.53 6.12
N ASP A 101 -7.87 4.74 4.93
CA ASP A 101 -8.56 4.57 3.65
C ASP A 101 -8.49 3.13 3.10
N PHE A 102 -7.72 2.23 3.75
CA PHE A 102 -7.63 0.85 3.29
C PHE A 102 -8.93 0.09 3.52
N LYS A 103 -9.32 -0.65 2.48
CA LYS A 103 -10.43 -1.59 2.49
C LYS A 103 -10.09 -2.76 1.57
N GLY A 104 -10.10 -3.97 2.11
CA GLY A 104 -9.67 -5.15 1.37
C GLY A 104 -9.43 -6.38 2.24
N TYR A 105 -8.88 -7.41 1.60
CA TYR A 105 -8.51 -8.68 2.21
C TYR A 105 -7.08 -8.66 2.72
N LEU A 106 -6.96 -9.02 4.00
CA LEU A 106 -5.71 -9.31 4.68
C LEU A 106 -5.09 -10.61 4.13
N PRO A 107 -3.82 -10.90 4.49
CA PRO A 107 -3.08 -12.03 3.92
C PRO A 107 -3.69 -13.37 4.34
N ASP A 108 -4.21 -13.42 5.57
CA ASP A 108 -5.00 -14.53 6.13
C ASP A 108 -6.40 -14.67 5.49
N GLY A 109 -6.71 -13.87 4.47
CA GLY A 109 -8.00 -13.86 3.78
C GLY A 109 -9.12 -13.17 4.56
N LYS A 110 -8.87 -12.58 5.73
CA LYS A 110 -9.91 -11.84 6.47
C LYS A 110 -10.14 -10.47 5.84
N TYR A 111 -11.40 -10.08 5.70
CA TYR A 111 -11.74 -8.74 5.22
C TYR A 111 -11.63 -7.68 6.32
N VAL A 112 -11.11 -6.50 5.98
CA VAL A 112 -11.12 -5.33 6.86
C VAL A 112 -11.45 -4.04 6.10
N ASP A 113 -12.10 -3.14 6.81
CA ASP A 113 -12.36 -1.75 6.43
C ASP A 113 -11.78 -0.88 7.54
N LEU A 114 -10.56 -0.34 7.34
CA LEU A 114 -9.82 0.33 8.40
C LEU A 114 -10.46 1.65 8.82
N LYS A 115 -11.28 2.26 7.96
CA LYS A 115 -12.06 3.47 8.26
C LYS A 115 -13.07 3.22 9.37
N ASN A 116 -13.75 2.08 9.30
CA ASN A 116 -14.91 1.75 10.13
C ASN A 116 -14.56 0.87 11.34
N ILE A 117 -13.43 0.15 11.35
CA ILE A 117 -13.03 -0.68 12.50
C ILE A 117 -12.37 0.15 13.61
N LYS A 118 -12.72 -0.14 14.87
CA LYS A 118 -12.01 0.38 16.04
C LYS A 118 -10.76 -0.45 16.34
N ALA A 119 -9.72 0.18 16.88
CA ALA A 119 -8.50 -0.51 17.31
C ALA A 119 -8.78 -1.71 18.24
N GLY A 120 -9.68 -1.56 19.21
CA GLY A 120 -10.08 -2.66 20.11
C GLY A 120 -10.82 -3.81 19.43
N GLU A 121 -11.62 -3.53 18.39
CA GLU A 121 -12.31 -4.55 17.60
C GLU A 121 -11.35 -5.32 16.68
N LEU A 122 -10.24 -4.68 16.27
CA LEU A 122 -9.16 -5.33 15.55
C LEU A 122 -8.30 -6.18 16.49
N ILE A 123 -7.90 -5.65 17.65
CA ILE A 123 -7.16 -6.40 18.68
C ILE A 123 -7.95 -7.67 19.06
N ALA A 124 -9.26 -7.56 19.30
CA ALA A 124 -10.12 -8.70 19.66
C ALA A 124 -10.27 -9.77 18.56
N LYS A 125 -9.80 -9.54 17.32
CA LYS A 125 -9.78 -10.52 16.22
C LYS A 125 -8.46 -11.31 16.11
N TYR A 126 -7.46 -10.97 16.91
CA TYR A 126 -6.13 -11.60 16.90
C TYR A 126 -5.72 -11.87 18.35
N ASP A 127 -5.63 -13.16 18.72
CA ASP A 127 -5.38 -13.62 20.11
C ASP A 127 -4.13 -13.00 20.74
N SER A 128 -3.17 -12.63 19.91
CA SER A 128 -2.12 -11.66 20.21
C SER A 128 -1.90 -10.73 19.02
N LEU A 129 -1.79 -9.42 19.28
CA LEU A 129 -0.91 -8.61 18.44
C LEU A 129 0.53 -9.02 18.78
N ASP A 130 1.29 -9.47 17.80
CA ASP A 130 2.75 -9.51 17.94
C ASP A 130 3.26 -8.10 18.29
N ILE A 131 4.45 -8.00 18.84
CA ILE A 131 5.11 -6.69 19.00
C ILE A 131 5.98 -6.46 17.77
N TRP A 132 6.03 -5.21 17.28
CA TRP A 132 6.92 -4.85 16.18
C TRP A 132 8.37 -5.15 16.56
N THR A 133 8.89 -6.25 16.02
CA THR A 133 10.25 -6.72 16.28
C THR A 133 11.01 -7.01 15.00
N SER A 134 10.30 -7.12 13.86
CA SER A 134 10.89 -7.66 12.65
C SER A 134 11.63 -6.64 11.80
N ARG A 135 12.73 -7.13 11.22
CA ARG A 135 13.84 -6.38 10.62
C ARG A 135 14.06 -6.77 9.15
N GLY A 136 13.07 -7.39 8.52
CA GLY A 136 13.15 -8.02 7.20
C GLY A 136 11.82 -8.02 6.46
N CYS A 137 11.77 -8.70 5.30
CA CYS A 137 10.60 -8.94 4.45
C CYS A 137 9.56 -9.84 5.17
N THR A 138 8.95 -9.33 6.24
CA THR A 138 8.26 -10.15 7.24
C THR A 138 7.26 -9.34 8.04
N ASP A 139 6.09 -9.92 8.13
CA ASP A 139 4.87 -9.17 7.93
C ASP A 139 3.94 -8.94 9.17
N TYR A 140 3.93 -7.84 9.89
CA TYR A 140 3.32 -7.79 11.24
C TYR A 140 2.14 -6.82 11.46
N LEU A 141 1.16 -7.16 12.32
CA LEU A 141 0.00 -6.31 12.65
C LEU A 141 0.25 -5.37 13.85
N GLY A 142 0.38 -4.07 13.59
CA GLY A 142 0.72 -3.05 14.59
C GLY A 142 -0.25 -1.86 14.74
N ILE A 143 -0.07 -1.11 15.83
CA ILE A 143 -0.82 0.11 16.13
C ILE A 143 0.14 1.16 16.69
N ASN A 144 0.17 2.37 16.10
CA ASN A 144 1.08 3.44 16.55
C ASN A 144 0.51 4.25 17.73
N ARG A 145 1.32 5.19 18.23
CA ARG A 145 0.93 6.13 19.30
C ARG A 145 -0.26 7.03 18.93
N ASN A 146 -0.47 7.28 17.63
CA ASN A 146 -1.60 8.05 17.10
C ASN A 146 -2.88 7.20 16.85
N LYS A 147 -2.88 5.90 17.19
CA LYS A 147 -3.97 4.93 16.95
C LYS A 147 -4.25 4.64 15.46
N GLU A 148 -3.29 4.94 14.60
CA GLU A 148 -3.26 4.47 13.23
C GLU A 148 -2.84 2.98 13.24
N ILE A 149 -3.54 2.18 12.46
CA ILE A 149 -3.32 0.72 12.37
C ILE A 149 -2.32 0.51 11.24
N TYR A 150 -1.08 0.16 11.59
CA TYR A 150 -0.07 -0.18 10.60
C TYR A 150 -0.10 -1.69 10.40
N LEU A 151 -0.62 -2.10 9.26
CA LEU A 151 -0.71 -3.51 8.92
C LEU A 151 0.37 -3.88 7.91
N TYR A 152 1.37 -4.58 8.43
CA TYR A 152 2.31 -5.36 7.67
C TYR A 152 1.77 -6.84 7.67
N VAL A 153 2.10 -7.64 6.65
CA VAL A 153 1.23 -8.59 5.93
C VAL A 153 1.65 -10.11 5.95
N LYS A 154 2.09 -10.69 7.08
CA LYS A 154 2.82 -11.99 7.04
C LYS A 154 1.97 -13.14 6.54
N LEU A 155 2.64 -13.93 5.71
CA LEU A 155 2.33 -15.33 5.44
C LEU A 155 3.48 -16.19 5.98
N ASN A 156 3.14 -17.18 6.82
CA ASN A 156 4.00 -18.32 7.13
C ASN A 156 3.91 -19.32 5.98
#